data_AF-A0A8X7QQA0-F1
#
_entry.id   AF-A0A8X7QQA0-F1
#
_cell.length_a   1.000
_cell.length_b   1.000
_cell.length_c   1.000
_cell.angle_alpha   90.00
_cell.angle_beta   90.00
_cell.angle_gamma   90.00
#
_symmetry.space_group_name_H-M   'P 1'
#
loop_
_entity.id
_entity.type
_entity.pdbx_description
1 polymer ?
#
loop_
_entity_poly.entity_id
_entity_poly.type
_entity_poly.pdbx_seq_one_letter_code
_entity_poly.pdbx_strand_id
1 'polypeptide(L)'
;MHLGIFLNKFDFSTEKLGRRVLLPYQCREYENLSVSVVREDKFSVSIQRGITSKTEIWVTDQIDETKVVSWSKVLVLDLSRDHQITHFGSFLLDEEKKVVMCCETWYDPEEENKSKEMIYIVGVGEDSKVTELDLGVDII
;
A
#
# COMPACT_ATOMS: atom_id res chain seq x y z
N MET A 1 -13.46 0.81 23.87
CA MET A 1 -13.47 0.22 22.52
C MET A 1 -12.26 0.76 21.80
N HIS A 2 -11.26 -0.07 21.50
CA HIS A 2 -10.17 0.35 20.63
C HIS A 2 -10.67 0.13 19.19
N LEU A 3 -11.10 1.20 18.52
CA LEU A 3 -11.28 1.14 17.06
C LEU A 3 -9.89 0.87 16.47
N GLY A 4 -9.79 -0.12 15.60
CA GLY A 4 -8.65 -0.21 14.68
C GLY A 4 -9.16 -0.18 13.26
N ILE A 5 -8.22 -0.14 12.33
CA ILE A 5 -8.50 0.10 10.91
C ILE A 5 -9.06 -1.18 10.27
N PHE A 6 -10.10 -1.02 9.44
CA PHE A 6 -10.73 -2.11 8.68
C PHE A 6 -11.20 -1.61 7.31
N LEU A 7 -11.31 -2.52 6.35
CA LEU A 7 -11.92 -2.25 5.05
C LEU A 7 -13.42 -2.55 5.11
N ASN A 8 -14.23 -1.80 4.37
CA ASN A 8 -15.66 -2.06 4.24
C ASN A 8 -15.97 -2.49 2.81
N LYS A 9 -16.70 -3.59 2.64
CA LYS A 9 -17.34 -3.89 1.35
C LYS A 9 -18.46 -2.88 1.13
N PHE A 10 -18.56 -2.30 -0.06
CA PHE A 10 -19.72 -1.52 -0.48
C PHE A 10 -20.51 -2.32 -1.53
N ASP A 11 -21.80 -2.49 -1.30
CA ASP A 11 -22.71 -3.10 -2.26
C ASP A 11 -23.41 -1.99 -3.07
N PHE A 12 -23.00 -1.83 -4.33
CA PHE A 12 -23.57 -0.85 -5.24
C PHE A 12 -25.01 -1.14 -5.64
N SER A 13 -25.47 -2.40 -5.56
CA SER A 13 -26.84 -2.77 -5.92
C SER A 13 -27.83 -2.34 -4.85
N THR A 14 -27.41 -2.39 -3.57
CA THR A 14 -28.26 -2.03 -2.43
C THR A 14 -27.86 -0.71 -1.77
N GLU A 15 -26.82 -0.05 -2.28
CA GLU A 15 -26.20 1.19 -1.78
C GLU A 15 -25.88 1.12 -0.28
N LYS A 16 -25.40 -0.04 0.18
CA LYS A 16 -25.15 -0.32 1.60
C LYS A 16 -23.72 -0.74 1.87
N LEU A 17 -23.24 -0.37 3.05
CA LEU A 17 -22.04 -0.95 3.62
C LEU A 17 -22.32 -2.40 4.00
N GLY A 18 -21.55 -3.30 3.40
CA GLY A 18 -21.56 -4.72 3.68
C GLY A 18 -20.64 -5.08 4.85
N ARG A 19 -20.11 -6.30 4.77
CA ARG A 19 -19.25 -6.86 5.82
C ARG A 19 -17.92 -6.11 5.93
N ARG A 20 -17.45 -5.95 7.17
CA ARG A 20 -16.09 -5.47 7.47
C ARG A 20 -15.06 -6.56 7.17
N VAL A 21 -13.99 -6.18 6.50
CA VAL A 21 -12.80 -7.00 6.27
C VAL A 21 -11.72 -6.51 7.22
N LEU A 22 -11.28 -7.40 8.11
CA LEU A 22 -10.19 -7.11 9.03
C LEU A 22 -8.86 -7.15 8.27
N LEU A 23 -7.96 -6.26 8.64
CA LEU A 23 -6.58 -6.25 8.13
C LEU A 23 -5.80 -7.47 8.67
N PRO A 24 -4.64 -7.82 8.06
CA PRO A 24 -3.78 -8.91 8.54
C PRO A 24 -3.42 -8.80 10.04
N TYR A 25 -3.37 -7.58 10.56
CA TYR A 25 -3.25 -7.28 11.97
C TYR A 25 -3.99 -5.99 12.30
N GLN A 26 -4.29 -5.79 13.58
CA GLN A 26 -4.96 -4.58 14.05
C GLN A 26 -4.00 -3.40 13.96
N CYS A 27 -4.15 -2.59 12.91
CA CYS A 27 -3.33 -1.40 12.75
C CYS A 27 -3.74 -0.28 13.72
N ARG A 28 -2.74 0.47 14.18
CA ARG A 28 -2.94 1.71 14.95
C ARG A 28 -2.98 2.91 14.01
N GLU A 29 -3.57 4.03 14.46
CA GLU A 29 -3.73 5.26 13.64
C GLU A 29 -2.42 5.85 13.08
N TYR A 30 -1.26 5.50 13.64
CA TYR A 30 0.05 6.03 13.25
C TYR A 30 0.87 5.09 12.34
N GLU A 31 0.26 4.03 11.81
CA GLU A 31 0.94 3.10 10.89
C GLU A 31 0.65 3.50 9.44
N ASN A 32 1.67 3.52 8.57
CA ASN A 32 1.42 3.74 7.14
C ASN A 32 0.69 2.52 6.59
N LEU A 33 -0.47 2.76 5.99
CA LEU A 33 -1.33 1.77 5.38
C LEU A 33 -1.76 2.31 4.03
N SER A 34 -1.46 1.58 2.96
CA SER A 34 -2.03 1.81 1.64
C SER A 34 -2.71 0.53 1.15
N VAL A 35 -3.76 0.69 0.34
CA VAL A 35 -4.54 -0.42 -0.22
C VAL A 35 -4.42 -0.35 -1.73
N SER A 36 -4.27 -1.50 -2.37
CA SER A 36 -4.17 -1.62 -3.81
C SER A 36 -4.95 -2.83 -4.32
N VAL A 37 -5.43 -2.74 -5.56
CA VAL A 37 -6.11 -3.86 -6.24
C VAL A 37 -5.06 -4.66 -6.98
N VAL A 38 -5.11 -5.98 -6.83
CA VAL A 38 -4.30 -6.91 -7.64
C VAL A 38 -5.22 -7.67 -8.60
N ARG A 39 -4.65 -8.47 -9.48
CA ARG A 39 -5.43 -9.25 -10.45
C ARG A 39 -6.35 -10.24 -9.72
N GLU A 40 -7.35 -10.76 -10.43
CA GLU A 40 -8.22 -11.86 -9.95
C GLU A 40 -9.08 -11.53 -8.72
N ASP A 41 -9.60 -10.30 -8.61
CA ASP A 41 -10.47 -9.86 -7.52
C ASP A 41 -9.86 -10.03 -6.12
N LYS A 42 -8.54 -9.89 -6.03
CA LYS A 42 -7.76 -9.84 -4.79
C LYS A 42 -7.39 -8.39 -4.45
N PHE A 43 -7.18 -8.11 -3.17
CA PHE A 43 -6.60 -6.86 -2.72
C PHE A 43 -5.23 -7.10 -2.12
N SER A 44 -4.41 -6.07 -2.16
CA SER A 44 -3.16 -6.02 -1.43
C SER A 44 -3.15 -4.82 -0.49
N VAL A 45 -2.44 -4.95 0.62
CA VAL A 45 -2.19 -3.86 1.55
C VAL A 45 -0.70 -3.78 1.83
N SER A 46 -0.18 -2.57 1.76
CA SER A 46 1.15 -2.27 2.29
C SER A 46 0.97 -1.79 3.72
N ILE A 47 1.78 -2.32 4.63
CA ILE A 47 1.69 -1.94 6.03
C ILE A 47 3.08 -1.78 6.61
N GLN A 48 3.33 -0.61 7.19
CA GLN A 48 4.57 -0.27 7.87
C GLN A 48 4.25 0.08 9.32
N ARG A 49 4.79 -0.69 10.25
CA ARG A 49 4.50 -0.55 11.68
C ARG A 49 5.53 0.33 12.37
N GLY A 50 5.08 1.39 13.01
CA GLY A 50 5.92 2.32 13.77
C GLY A 50 6.98 3.02 12.91
N ILE A 51 8.02 3.54 13.56
CA ILE A 51 9.13 4.27 12.90
C ILE A 51 10.18 3.26 12.40
N THR A 52 9.79 2.41 11.44
CA THR A 52 10.70 1.43 10.81
C THR A 52 10.78 1.67 9.31
N SER A 53 11.85 1.20 8.65
CA SER A 53 11.98 1.17 7.17
C SER A 53 11.24 -0.02 6.53
N LYS A 54 10.68 -0.91 7.36
CA LYS A 54 10.19 -2.20 6.91
C LYS A 54 8.70 -2.13 6.59
N THR A 55 8.38 -2.31 5.32
CA THR A 55 7.02 -2.34 4.81
C THR A 55 6.68 -3.77 4.39
N GLU A 56 5.63 -4.32 4.98
CA GLU A 56 5.11 -5.63 4.61
C GLU A 56 4.01 -5.49 3.58
N ILE A 57 4.03 -6.33 2.54
CA ILE A 57 2.93 -6.41 1.59
C ILE A 57 2.18 -7.72 1.81
N TRP A 58 0.88 -7.58 2.01
CA TRP A 58 -0.05 -8.67 2.22
C TRP A 58 -1.06 -8.68 1.08
N VAL A 59 -1.43 -9.87 0.62
CA VAL A 59 -2.41 -10.09 -0.45
C VAL A 59 -3.55 -10.94 0.12
N THR A 60 -4.78 -10.62 -0.27
CA THR A 60 -5.93 -11.46 0.05
C THR A 60 -6.00 -12.67 -0.86
N ASP A 61 -6.61 -13.75 -0.39
CA ASP A 61 -7.17 -14.72 -1.33
C ASP A 61 -8.28 -14.07 -2.19
N GLN A 62 -8.69 -14.74 -3.26
CA GLN A 62 -9.76 -14.25 -4.13
C GLN A 62 -11.02 -13.97 -3.30
N ILE A 63 -11.57 -12.77 -3.45
CA ILE A 63 -12.64 -12.31 -2.60
C ILE A 63 -13.96 -12.88 -3.11
N ASP A 64 -14.43 -13.90 -2.41
CA ASP A 64 -15.76 -14.48 -2.57
C ASP A 64 -16.70 -13.85 -1.54
N GLU A 65 -17.93 -13.53 -1.97
CA GLU A 65 -18.96 -12.92 -1.13
C GLU A 65 -19.26 -13.71 0.15
N THR A 66 -18.98 -15.01 0.13
CA THR A 66 -19.33 -15.95 1.20
C THR A 66 -18.19 -16.23 2.18
N LYS A 67 -16.94 -15.90 1.84
CA LYS A 67 -15.76 -16.37 2.59
C LYS A 67 -15.19 -15.32 3.54
N VAL A 68 -14.54 -15.82 4.59
CA VAL A 68 -13.67 -14.99 5.42
C VAL A 68 -12.43 -14.66 4.59
N VAL A 69 -12.11 -13.37 4.46
CA VAL A 69 -10.90 -12.92 3.78
C VAL A 69 -9.69 -13.37 4.61
N SER A 70 -8.86 -14.21 4.00
CA SER A 70 -7.54 -14.58 4.48
C SER A 70 -6.48 -13.72 3.82
N TRP A 71 -5.43 -13.41 4.57
CA TRP A 71 -4.30 -12.62 4.13
C TRP A 71 -3.02 -13.46 4.13
N SER A 72 -2.24 -13.34 3.06
CA SER A 72 -0.93 -13.96 2.92
C SER A 72 0.12 -12.86 2.79
N LYS A 73 1.17 -12.91 3.61
CA LYS A 73 2.32 -12.02 3.46
C LYS A 73 3.14 -12.52 2.28
N VAL A 74 3.30 -11.69 1.27
CA VAL A 74 4.00 -12.04 0.03
C VAL A 74 5.36 -11.36 -0.09
N LEU A 75 5.54 -10.23 0.61
CA LEU A 75 6.75 -9.42 0.49
C LEU A 75 7.08 -8.68 1.79
N VAL A 76 8.38 -8.45 1.97
CA VAL A 76 8.92 -7.50 2.95
C VAL A 76 9.91 -6.61 2.23
N LEU A 77 9.66 -5.32 2.24
CA LEU A 77 10.53 -4.29 1.69
C LEU A 77 11.27 -3.61 2.83
N ASP A 78 12.58 -3.38 2.68
CA ASP A 78 13.40 -2.59 3.60
C ASP A 78 13.89 -1.36 2.83
N LEU A 79 13.05 -0.33 2.79
CA LEU A 79 13.27 0.87 1.99
C LEU A 79 13.86 1.98 2.84
N SER A 80 14.71 2.83 2.26
CA SER A 80 15.18 4.01 3.00
C SER A 80 14.00 4.90 3.38
N ARG A 81 14.21 5.83 4.33
CA ARG A 81 13.14 6.72 4.80
C ARG A 81 12.52 7.55 3.68
N ASP A 82 13.31 7.86 2.66
CA ASP A 82 12.89 8.67 1.51
C ASP A 82 12.04 7.86 0.50
N HIS A 83 11.99 6.54 0.65
CA HIS A 83 11.30 5.60 -0.22
C HIS A 83 10.17 4.84 0.50
N GLN A 84 9.66 5.38 1.60
CA GLN A 84 8.56 4.74 2.31
C GLN A 84 7.26 4.90 1.55
N ILE A 85 6.41 3.86 1.62
CA ILE A 85 5.04 3.97 1.14
C ILE A 85 4.23 4.65 2.25
N THR A 86 3.90 5.91 2.06
CA THR A 86 3.16 6.70 3.05
C THR A 86 1.66 6.40 2.96
N HIS A 87 0.88 6.86 3.93
CA HIS A 87 -0.57 6.79 3.86
C HIS A 87 -1.19 7.67 2.76
N PHE A 88 -0.40 8.56 2.14
CA PHE A 88 -0.82 9.36 0.98
C PHE A 88 -0.44 8.72 -0.36
N GLY A 89 0.48 7.75 -0.33
CA GLY A 89 0.93 7.09 -1.54
C GLY A 89 0.08 5.91 -1.96
N SER A 90 0.39 5.44 -3.17
CA SER A 90 -0.22 4.26 -3.77
C SER A 90 0.86 3.29 -4.22
N PHE A 91 0.49 2.03 -4.35
CA PHE A 91 1.40 1.02 -4.88
C PHE A 91 0.65 0.03 -5.76
N LEU A 92 1.39 -0.68 -6.61
CA LEU A 92 0.92 -1.81 -7.40
C LEU A 92 1.91 -2.96 -7.22
N LEU A 93 1.38 -4.16 -7.01
CA LEU A 93 2.16 -5.38 -6.90
C LEU A 93 1.99 -6.23 -8.17
N ASP A 94 3.11 -6.64 -8.77
CA ASP A 94 3.18 -7.74 -9.72
C ASP A 94 3.69 -8.98 -8.99
N GLU A 95 2.78 -9.88 -8.60
CA GLU A 95 3.10 -11.09 -7.84
C GLU A 95 4.01 -12.05 -8.61
N GLU A 96 3.82 -12.16 -9.92
CA GLU A 96 4.58 -13.07 -10.78
C GLU A 96 6.02 -12.58 -10.95
N LYS A 97 6.19 -11.29 -11.22
CA LYS A 97 7.52 -10.68 -11.38
C LYS A 97 8.19 -10.32 -10.05
N LYS A 98 7.45 -10.35 -8.94
CA LYS A 98 7.88 -9.89 -7.62
C LYS A 98 8.39 -8.44 -7.66
N VAL A 99 7.63 -7.59 -8.33
CA VAL A 99 7.93 -6.16 -8.49
C VAL A 99 6.86 -5.34 -7.81
N VAL A 100 7.28 -4.30 -7.10
CA VAL A 100 6.38 -3.31 -6.52
C VAL A 100 6.67 -1.97 -7.18
N MET A 101 5.63 -1.34 -7.71
CA MET A 101 5.69 0.05 -8.15
C MET A 101 5.00 0.89 -7.09
N CYS A 102 5.67 1.91 -6.60
CA CYS A 102 5.12 2.85 -5.64
C CYS A 102 5.05 4.23 -6.27
N CYS A 103 4.01 4.98 -5.92
CA CYS A 103 3.83 6.37 -6.29
C CYS A 103 3.61 7.19 -5.03
N GLU A 104 4.49 8.15 -4.79
CA GLU A 104 4.49 9.04 -3.64
C GLU A 104 4.53 10.50 -4.10
N THR A 105 3.90 11.36 -3.31
CA THR A 105 4.05 12.80 -3.45
C THR A 105 5.09 13.29 -2.44
N TRP A 106 6.22 13.76 -2.95
CA TRP A 106 7.31 14.29 -2.13
C TRP A 106 7.16 15.81 -2.00
N TYR A 107 7.34 16.33 -0.80
CA TYR A 107 7.26 17.77 -0.53
C TYR A 107 8.67 18.31 -0.28
N ASP A 108 9.04 19.37 -1.00
CA ASP A 108 10.31 20.05 -0.74
C ASP A 108 10.15 20.95 0.50
N PRO A 109 10.88 20.68 1.61
CA PRO A 109 10.76 21.49 2.81
C PRO A 109 11.36 22.89 2.65
N GLU A 110 12.18 23.14 1.62
CA GLU A 110 12.78 24.44 1.33
C GLU A 110 11.93 25.30 0.38
N GLU A 111 11.03 24.68 -0.40
CA GLU A 111 10.13 25.37 -1.33
C GLU A 111 8.65 25.11 -0.98
N GLU A 112 8.08 25.96 -0.11
CA GLU A 112 6.64 25.93 0.21
C GLU A 112 5.80 25.99 -1.09
N ASN A 113 4.96 24.97 -1.30
CA ASN A 113 4.08 24.74 -2.46
C ASN A 113 4.71 24.05 -3.67
N LYS A 114 5.88 23.41 -3.55
CA LYS A 114 6.33 22.45 -4.55
C LYS A 114 6.22 21.03 -4.03
N SER A 115 5.51 20.22 -4.80
CA SER A 115 5.47 18.79 -4.60
C SER A 115 5.79 18.08 -5.91
N LYS A 116 6.48 16.95 -5.79
CA LYS A 116 6.90 16.11 -6.91
C LYS A 116 6.25 14.75 -6.80
N GLU A 117 5.73 14.25 -7.91
CA GLU A 117 5.35 12.85 -8.00
C GLU A 117 6.60 12.00 -8.27
N MET A 118 6.88 11.12 -7.32
CA MET A 118 7.97 10.16 -7.39
C MET A 118 7.40 8.79 -7.62
N ILE A 119 7.80 8.16 -8.73
CA ILE A 119 7.55 6.74 -8.95
C ILE A 119 8.83 5.99 -8.67
N TYR A 120 8.77 4.95 -7.84
CA TYR A 120 9.88 4.03 -7.68
C TYR A 120 9.44 2.58 -7.89
N ILE A 121 10.28 1.85 -8.61
CA ILE A 121 10.08 0.43 -8.91
C ILE A 121 11.09 -0.37 -8.11
N VAL A 122 10.60 -1.29 -7.29
CA VAL A 122 11.41 -2.17 -6.45
C VAL A 122 11.26 -3.60 -6.96
N GLY A 123 12.34 -4.14 -7.52
CA GLY A 123 12.45 -5.56 -7.82
C GLY A 123 12.92 -6.32 -6.57
N VAL A 124 12.23 -7.41 -6.20
CA VAL A 124 12.57 -8.15 -4.97
C VAL A 124 13.35 -9.43 -5.27
N GLY A 125 14.59 -9.48 -4.77
CA GLY A 125 15.56 -10.56 -4.92
C GLY A 125 16.83 -10.27 -4.09
N GLU A 126 17.89 -11.06 -4.30
CA GLU A 126 19.18 -10.90 -3.59
C GLU A 126 19.79 -9.50 -3.79
N ASP A 127 19.55 -8.88 -4.95
CA ASP A 127 19.97 -7.52 -5.29
C ASP A 127 18.74 -6.61 -5.48
N SER A 128 18.04 -6.29 -4.40
CA SER A 128 16.91 -5.36 -4.47
C SER A 128 17.36 -4.03 -5.06
N LYS A 129 16.80 -3.66 -6.22
CA LYS A 129 17.11 -2.40 -6.93
C LYS A 129 15.90 -1.49 -6.88
N VAL A 130 16.15 -0.24 -6.47
CA VAL A 130 15.18 0.86 -6.56
C VAL A 130 15.51 1.67 -7.80
N THR A 131 14.55 1.79 -8.70
CA THR A 131 14.64 2.73 -9.83
C THR A 131 13.68 3.86 -9.59
N GLU A 132 14.21 5.07 -9.40
CA GLU A 132 13.43 6.29 -9.22
C GLU A 132 13.17 6.97 -10.57
N LEU A 133 11.95 7.47 -10.75
CA LEU A 133 11.53 8.26 -11.89
C LEU A 133 10.86 9.53 -11.37
N ASP A 134 11.52 10.67 -11.61
CA ASP A 134 10.93 12.00 -11.43
C ASP A 134 10.09 12.32 -12.68
N LEU A 135 8.78 12.50 -12.51
CA LEU A 135 7.88 12.83 -13.60
C LEU A 135 7.92 14.32 -13.99
N GLY A 136 8.62 15.16 -13.21
CA GLY A 136 8.77 16.59 -13.49
C GLY A 136 7.45 17.36 -13.44
N VAL A 137 6.44 16.82 -12.77
CA VAL A 137 5.13 17.47 -12.60
C VAL A 137 5.16 18.22 -11.27
N ASP A 138 5.29 19.54 -11.35
CA ASP A 138 5.06 20.41 -10.21
C ASP A 138 3.55 20.51 -9.98
N ILE A 139 3.05 19.93 -8.88
CA ILE A 139 1.66 20.13 -8.46
C ILE A 139 1.59 21.44 -7.67
N ILE A 140 0.86 22.41 -8.23
CA ILE A 140 0.68 23.80 -7.73
C ILE A 140 -0.38 23.85 -6.62
#